data_AF-Q4N070-F1
#
_entry.id   AF-Q4N070-F1
#
_cell.length_a   1.000
_cell.length_b   1.000
_cell.length_c   1.000
_cell.angle_alpha   90.00
_cell.angle_beta   90.00
_cell.angle_gamma   90.00
#
_symmetry.space_group_name_H-M   'P 1'
#
loop_
_entity.id
_entity.type
_entity.pdbx_description
1 polymer ?
#
loop_
_entity_poly.entity_id
_entity_poly.type
_entity_poly.pdbx_seq_one_letter_code
_entity_poly.pdbx_strand_id
1 'polypeptide(L)'
;MADAVLSNPNQRLVSNRFDDVECHNQASDIEIPSSSFKTILRKRRLIIISTLSLILIAITSTILSAVFIVKANQAKTFKHDLESLIDKEFSFLDADARDKYVDELVTLFKKGYVSDDFRLEFETYLEFEAYNAKYSVKHKNEKERRERFSYFRNDYHDIKSRTGKELYMKEINNYTDMTDKELRLLFPKITNLPKSKKAEVNPVSKINVEMSADYLSSLKAARDGQEVGDVDKITGEGLDWRKANALTYVKDQGTLAPSDWAVTVIDSVESLFKIYNKERSVHLSFQELLNCDFKSQKEGNISSAFDYVSNGISSAFGYPYSGVRSRCKNPSNSKKYEIGSKIFMTGKDVLNKSLVISPTVVAMSMHREFLSYKGGLYDGPCAKSLNHYVLLVGEGYDEDTKSRYFIVKNTLGQNWGENGYARLVRTDEKFDKCDILTVGFNPSFTKVETEEAKKEREKQEAEKRKKDEKARKEEEKKARDAKSAAPKAPAKKPLRK
;
A
#
# COMPACT_ATOMS: atom_id res chain seq x y z
N MET A 1 -1.79 -39.33 -24.76
CA MET A 1 -0.84 -38.41 -25.44
C MET A 1 -0.19 -37.60 -24.35
N ALA A 2 1.03 -37.98 -24.00
CA ALA A 2 1.79 -37.49 -22.85
C ALA A 2 2.66 -36.29 -23.24
N ASP A 3 2.80 -35.36 -22.29
CA ASP A 3 4.02 -34.68 -21.80
C ASP A 3 5.10 -34.19 -22.78
N ALA A 4 5.87 -33.12 -22.56
CA ALA A 4 5.90 -31.96 -21.67
C ALA A 4 7.18 -31.15 -22.06
N VAL A 5 7.29 -29.91 -21.55
CA VAL A 5 8.55 -29.25 -21.11
C VAL A 5 9.42 -28.46 -22.13
N LEU A 6 9.42 -27.13 -21.87
CA LEU A 6 10.52 -26.15 -21.84
C LEU A 6 11.97 -26.62 -22.12
N SER A 7 12.75 -25.84 -22.88
CA SER A 7 13.82 -24.96 -22.34
C SER A 7 14.89 -24.50 -23.36
N ASN A 8 15.20 -23.19 -23.26
CA ASN A 8 16.49 -22.46 -23.34
C ASN A 8 17.53 -22.73 -24.48
N PRO A 9 17.90 -21.68 -25.27
CA PRO A 9 18.97 -21.75 -26.27
C PRO A 9 20.35 -21.34 -25.72
N ASN A 10 21.29 -22.28 -25.64
CA ASN A 10 22.73 -22.02 -25.70
C ASN A 10 23.53 -23.32 -25.94
N GLN A 11 24.47 -23.26 -26.88
CA GLN A 11 25.51 -24.25 -27.28
C GLN A 11 25.27 -24.90 -28.65
N ARG A 12 26.25 -25.10 -29.53
CA ARG A 12 27.64 -24.62 -29.68
C ARG A 12 28.06 -25.01 -31.11
N LEU A 13 28.94 -24.18 -31.67
CA LEU A 13 29.67 -24.36 -32.92
C LEU A 13 30.48 -25.67 -32.98
N VAL A 14 30.42 -26.43 -34.08
CA VAL A 14 31.56 -27.18 -34.67
C VAL A 14 31.32 -27.43 -36.18
N SER A 15 32.43 -27.40 -36.92
CA SER A 15 32.73 -28.08 -38.19
C SER A 15 32.45 -27.33 -39.51
N ASN A 16 33.54 -26.91 -40.15
CA ASN A 16 33.96 -27.63 -41.36
C ASN A 16 35.49 -27.75 -41.39
N ARG A 17 35.92 -29.01 -41.50
CA ARG A 17 37.27 -29.52 -41.66
C ARG A 17 37.36 -30.00 -43.09
N PHE A 18 38.41 -29.65 -43.83
CA PHE A 18 38.88 -30.43 -44.96
C PHE A 18 40.40 -30.39 -44.97
N ASP A 19 40.96 -31.61 -45.02
CA ASP A 19 42.34 -31.98 -44.79
C ASP A 19 43.25 -31.77 -46.03
N ASP A 20 44.54 -31.89 -45.75
CA ASP A 20 45.73 -31.69 -46.57
C ASP A 20 45.84 -32.52 -47.86
N VAL A 21 46.51 -31.95 -48.88
CA VAL A 21 47.33 -32.69 -49.86
C VAL A 21 48.55 -31.84 -50.24
N GLU A 22 49.74 -32.37 -49.96
CA GLU A 22 51.04 -31.88 -50.43
C GLU A 22 51.25 -32.14 -51.93
N CYS A 23 51.91 -31.22 -52.62
CA CYS A 23 52.83 -31.53 -53.73
C CYS A 23 53.90 -30.43 -53.84
N HIS A 24 55.16 -30.85 -53.72
CA HIS A 24 56.36 -30.08 -54.01
C HIS A 24 56.42 -29.61 -55.47
N ASN A 25 56.90 -28.38 -55.70
CA ASN A 25 58.00 -28.13 -56.64
C ASN A 25 58.62 -26.74 -56.50
N GLN A 26 59.95 -26.73 -56.69
CA GLN A 26 60.94 -25.67 -56.62
C GLN A 26 60.54 -24.28 -57.14
N ALA A 27 60.87 -23.26 -56.36
CA ALA A 27 61.25 -21.94 -56.87
C ALA A 27 62.28 -21.29 -55.94
N SER A 28 63.52 -21.22 -56.45
CA SER A 28 64.62 -20.29 -56.15
C SER A 28 64.53 -19.38 -54.92
N ASP A 29 65.58 -19.45 -54.12
CA ASP A 29 65.99 -18.50 -53.09
C ASP A 29 65.86 -17.03 -53.52
N ILE A 30 64.99 -16.29 -52.84
CA ILE A 30 65.18 -14.86 -52.58
C ILE A 30 64.98 -14.67 -51.07
N GLU A 31 66.07 -14.67 -50.31
CA GLU A 31 66.08 -14.20 -48.93
C GLU A 31 65.74 -12.70 -48.90
N ILE A 32 64.53 -12.35 -48.46
CA ILE A 32 64.20 -11.00 -48.02
C ILE A 32 64.26 -10.98 -46.48
N PRO A 33 65.01 -10.06 -45.83
CA PRO A 33 65.25 -10.11 -44.38
C PRO A 33 63.96 -9.88 -43.58
N SER A 34 63.43 -10.95 -42.99
CA SER A 34 62.10 -11.01 -42.36
C SER A 34 61.98 -10.41 -40.95
N SER A 35 63.09 -10.00 -40.33
CA SER A 35 63.10 -9.34 -39.01
C SER A 35 62.94 -7.81 -39.12
N SER A 36 63.49 -7.20 -40.18
CA SER A 36 63.43 -5.74 -40.39
C SER A 36 62.03 -5.28 -40.81
N PHE A 37 61.39 -5.98 -41.76
CA PHE A 37 60.06 -5.63 -42.25
C PHE A 37 58.95 -5.77 -41.18
N LYS A 38 58.98 -6.81 -40.35
CA LYS A 38 58.01 -6.99 -39.25
C LYS A 38 58.15 -5.89 -38.18
N THR A 39 59.38 -5.44 -37.92
CA THR A 39 59.67 -4.35 -36.98
C THR A 39 59.24 -3.00 -37.55
N ILE A 40 59.44 -2.77 -38.86
CA ILE A 40 58.97 -1.58 -39.58
C ILE A 40 57.43 -1.54 -39.62
N LEU A 41 56.77 -2.66 -39.88
CA LEU A 41 55.30 -2.77 -39.88
C LEU A 41 54.72 -2.55 -38.47
N ARG A 42 55.35 -3.08 -37.41
CA ARG A 42 54.97 -2.78 -36.02
C ARG A 42 55.16 -1.30 -35.66
N LYS A 43 56.29 -0.70 -36.04
CA LYS A 43 56.55 0.74 -35.84
C LYS A 43 55.55 1.61 -36.61
N ARG A 44 55.25 1.30 -37.87
CA ARG A 44 54.21 1.97 -38.66
C ARG A 44 52.82 1.83 -38.02
N ARG A 45 52.47 0.63 -37.54
CA ARG A 45 51.19 0.39 -36.86
C ARG A 45 51.08 1.15 -35.54
N LEU A 46 52.17 1.23 -34.76
CA LEU A 46 52.26 2.05 -33.54
C LEU A 46 52.14 3.55 -33.83
N ILE A 47 52.79 4.04 -34.90
CA ILE A 47 52.67 5.43 -35.34
C ILE A 47 51.23 5.74 -35.79
N ILE A 48 50.59 4.84 -36.54
CA ILE A 48 49.19 4.98 -36.98
C ILE A 48 48.25 4.99 -35.77
N ILE A 49 48.41 4.09 -34.80
CA ILE A 49 47.59 4.06 -33.58
C ILE A 49 47.81 5.34 -32.75
N SER A 50 49.06 5.79 -32.61
CA SER A 50 49.39 7.02 -31.87
C SER A 50 48.80 8.27 -32.53
N THR A 51 48.92 8.38 -33.85
CA THR A 51 48.34 9.50 -34.62
C THR A 51 46.81 9.48 -34.59
N LEU A 52 46.16 8.33 -34.76
CA LEU A 52 44.71 8.20 -34.58
C LEU A 52 44.26 8.55 -33.16
N SER A 53 45.04 8.18 -32.14
CA SER A 53 44.76 8.53 -30.74
C SER A 53 44.88 10.04 -30.51
N LEU A 54 45.90 10.69 -31.06
CA LEU A 54 46.06 12.15 -30.98
C LEU A 54 44.94 12.89 -31.73
N ILE A 55 44.54 12.40 -32.89
CA ILE A 55 43.40 12.95 -33.65
C ILE A 55 42.10 12.80 -32.82
N LEU A 56 41.87 11.65 -32.20
CA LEU A 56 40.70 11.42 -31.35
C LEU A 56 40.71 12.35 -30.12
N ILE A 57 41.87 12.55 -29.48
CA ILE A 57 42.02 13.50 -28.36
C ILE A 57 41.75 14.94 -28.82
N ALA A 58 42.28 15.34 -29.98
CA ALA A 58 42.02 16.67 -30.53
C ALA A 58 40.53 16.87 -30.84
N ILE A 59 39.89 15.91 -31.51
CA ILE A 59 38.45 15.96 -31.82
C ILE A 59 37.62 16.02 -30.54
N THR A 60 37.89 15.15 -29.56
CA THR A 60 37.16 15.15 -28.29
C THR A 60 37.37 16.45 -27.51
N SER A 61 38.58 17.01 -27.51
CA SER A 61 38.86 18.31 -26.89
C SER A 61 38.11 19.45 -27.59
N THR A 62 38.09 19.48 -28.92
CA THR A 62 37.35 20.50 -29.68
C THR A 62 35.84 20.40 -29.45
N ILE A 63 35.27 19.19 -29.46
CA ILE A 63 33.86 18.95 -29.15
C ILE A 63 33.55 19.42 -27.72
N LEU A 64 34.38 19.05 -26.75
CA LEU A 64 34.19 19.43 -25.36
C LEU A 64 34.24 20.95 -25.18
N SER A 65 35.21 21.63 -25.79
CA SER A 65 35.29 23.10 -25.79
C SER A 65 34.07 23.75 -26.43
N ALA A 66 33.60 23.25 -27.57
CA ALA A 66 32.39 23.75 -28.22
C ALA A 66 31.16 23.58 -27.31
N VAL A 67 31.00 22.43 -26.65
CA VAL A 67 29.93 22.19 -25.68
C VAL A 67 29.99 23.17 -24.51
N PHE A 68 31.18 23.44 -23.96
CA PHE A 68 31.35 24.42 -22.87
C PHE A 68 30.96 25.83 -23.31
N ILE A 69 31.36 26.26 -24.51
CA ILE A 69 31.01 27.58 -25.07
C ILE A 69 29.50 27.68 -25.26
N VAL A 70 28.87 26.67 -25.86
CA VAL A 70 27.42 26.63 -26.06
C VAL A 70 26.69 26.73 -24.72
N LYS A 71 27.08 25.93 -23.72
CA LYS A 71 26.47 25.98 -22.37
C LYS A 71 26.67 27.32 -21.68
N ALA A 72 27.84 27.95 -21.83
CA ALA A 72 28.10 29.27 -21.27
C ALA A 72 27.22 30.34 -21.92
N ASN A 73 27.06 30.31 -23.24
CA ASN A 73 26.19 31.22 -23.97
C ASN A 73 24.70 31.00 -23.63
N GLN A 74 24.26 29.75 -23.49
CA GLN A 74 22.92 29.41 -23.02
C GLN A 74 22.67 29.97 -21.62
N ALA A 75 23.60 29.78 -20.68
CA ALA A 75 23.45 30.30 -19.32
C ALA A 75 23.44 31.83 -19.28
N LYS A 76 24.19 32.50 -20.16
CA LYS A 76 24.15 33.96 -20.29
C LYS A 76 22.81 34.45 -20.82
N THR A 77 22.27 33.76 -21.83
CA THR A 77 20.96 34.08 -22.43
C THR A 77 19.85 33.86 -21.41
N PHE A 78 19.82 32.69 -20.77
CA PHE A 78 18.89 32.36 -19.69
C PHE A 78 18.90 33.42 -18.58
N LYS A 79 20.10 33.84 -18.13
CA LYS A 79 20.24 34.87 -17.10
C LYS A 79 19.59 36.19 -17.55
N HIS A 80 19.95 36.67 -18.73
CA HIS A 80 19.45 37.94 -19.27
C HIS A 80 17.92 37.93 -19.41
N ASP A 81 17.37 36.85 -19.94
CA ASP A 81 15.92 36.74 -20.17
C ASP A 81 15.15 36.62 -18.85
N LEU A 82 15.72 35.93 -17.86
CA LEU A 82 15.19 35.87 -16.50
C LEU A 82 15.21 37.24 -15.81
N GLU A 83 16.30 38.00 -15.90
CA GLU A 83 16.39 39.37 -15.36
C GLU A 83 15.31 40.27 -16.00
N SER A 84 15.19 40.21 -17.33
CA SER A 84 14.18 40.95 -18.10
C SER A 84 12.74 40.61 -17.68
N LEU A 85 12.45 39.32 -17.46
CA LEU A 85 11.15 38.86 -16.96
C LEU A 85 10.84 39.44 -15.58
N ILE A 86 11.78 39.31 -14.66
CA ILE A 86 11.62 39.73 -13.26
C ILE A 86 11.39 41.24 -13.19
N ASP A 87 12.20 42.03 -13.91
CA ASP A 87 12.07 43.49 -13.91
C ASP A 87 10.73 43.96 -14.50
N LYS A 88 10.21 43.24 -15.50
CA LYS A 88 8.97 43.59 -16.17
C LYS A 88 7.72 43.19 -15.39
N GLU A 89 7.69 41.97 -14.86
CA GLU A 89 6.46 41.34 -14.34
C GLU A 89 6.47 41.14 -12.83
N PHE A 90 7.63 41.21 -12.19
CA PHE A 90 7.81 40.97 -10.75
C PHE A 90 8.54 42.14 -10.07
N SER A 91 8.27 43.36 -10.53
CA SER A 91 8.86 44.61 -10.02
C SER A 91 8.54 44.92 -8.56
N PHE A 92 7.63 44.16 -7.95
CA PHE A 92 7.34 44.21 -6.52
C PHE A 92 8.40 43.52 -5.65
N LEU A 93 9.27 42.68 -6.24
CA LEU A 93 10.39 42.06 -5.53
C LEU A 93 11.50 43.09 -5.28
N ASP A 94 12.03 43.11 -4.06
CA ASP A 94 13.19 43.94 -3.72
C ASP A 94 14.46 43.49 -4.45
N ALA A 95 15.48 44.35 -4.48
CA ALA A 95 16.73 44.08 -5.21
C ALA A 95 17.45 42.82 -4.70
N ASP A 96 17.49 42.61 -3.38
CA ASP A 96 18.19 41.47 -2.78
C ASP A 96 17.50 40.15 -3.13
N ALA A 97 16.15 40.13 -3.12
CA ALA A 97 15.35 38.98 -3.53
C ALA A 97 15.56 38.65 -5.02
N ARG A 98 15.58 39.67 -5.88
CA ARG A 98 15.82 39.49 -7.32
C ARG A 98 17.18 38.87 -7.60
N ASP A 99 18.24 39.44 -7.05
CA ASP A 99 19.61 38.93 -7.22
C ASP A 99 19.73 37.48 -6.73
N LYS A 100 19.14 37.18 -5.58
CA LYS A 100 19.10 35.83 -5.02
C LYS A 100 18.41 34.83 -5.95
N TYR A 101 17.23 35.16 -6.49
CA TYR A 101 16.49 34.24 -7.37
C TYR A 101 17.20 34.03 -8.70
N VAL A 102 17.75 35.09 -9.29
CA VAL A 102 18.52 35.00 -10.54
C VAL A 102 19.76 34.10 -10.33
N ASP A 103 20.54 34.33 -9.27
CA ASP A 103 21.75 33.54 -9.03
C ASP A 103 21.45 32.05 -8.79
N GLU A 104 20.42 31.74 -8.01
CA GLU A 104 20.03 30.36 -7.73
C GLU A 104 19.53 29.65 -9.00
N LEU A 105 18.62 30.27 -9.77
CA LEU A 105 18.10 29.65 -11.01
C LEU A 105 19.17 29.49 -12.09
N VAL A 106 20.06 30.47 -12.26
CA VAL A 106 21.21 30.35 -13.15
C VAL A 106 22.13 29.21 -12.70
N THR A 107 22.33 29.04 -11.39
CA THR A 107 23.11 27.94 -10.82
C THR A 107 22.43 26.59 -11.07
N LEU A 108 21.13 26.49 -10.88
CA LEU A 108 20.34 25.28 -11.15
C LEU A 108 20.37 24.94 -12.65
N PHE A 109 20.27 25.94 -13.52
CA PHE A 109 20.30 25.78 -14.98
C PHE A 109 21.65 25.25 -15.45
N LYS A 110 22.75 25.88 -15.00
CA LYS A 110 24.12 25.42 -15.31
C LYS A 110 24.38 23.98 -14.88
N LYS A 111 23.74 23.55 -13.79
CA LYS A 111 23.83 22.18 -13.25
C LYS A 111 22.84 21.20 -13.89
N GLY A 112 21.93 21.66 -14.75
CA GLY A 112 20.94 20.84 -15.46
C GLY A 112 19.73 20.42 -14.62
N TYR A 113 19.40 21.16 -13.54
CA TYR A 113 18.22 20.89 -12.72
C TYR A 113 16.94 21.55 -13.25
N VAL A 114 17.08 22.61 -14.04
CA VAL A 114 15.98 23.37 -14.64
C VAL A 114 16.19 23.47 -16.15
N SER A 115 15.08 23.63 -16.88
CA SER A 115 15.07 23.81 -18.34
C SER A 115 15.42 25.24 -18.75
N ASP A 116 15.46 25.50 -20.05
CA ASP A 116 15.65 26.82 -20.64
C ASP A 116 14.36 27.67 -20.67
N ASP A 117 13.21 27.12 -20.28
CA ASP A 117 11.96 27.87 -20.06
C ASP A 117 12.05 28.69 -18.77
N PHE A 118 12.80 29.78 -18.81
CA PHE A 118 13.09 30.64 -17.66
C PHE A 118 11.82 31.14 -16.94
N ARG A 119 10.69 31.31 -17.65
CA ARG A 119 9.42 31.70 -17.04
C ARG A 119 8.86 30.58 -16.18
N LEU A 120 8.68 29.40 -16.77
CA LEU A 120 8.14 28.25 -16.05
C LEU A 120 9.01 27.92 -14.84
N GLU A 121 10.33 27.97 -14.99
CA GLU A 121 11.26 27.65 -13.91
C GLU A 121 11.24 28.70 -12.79
N PHE A 122 11.13 29.99 -13.12
CA PHE A 122 10.98 31.05 -12.13
C PHE A 122 9.67 30.93 -11.35
N GLU A 123 8.55 30.72 -12.04
CA GLU A 123 7.25 30.48 -11.40
C GLU A 123 7.29 29.23 -10.50
N THR A 124 7.91 28.14 -10.99
CA THR A 124 8.09 26.90 -10.21
C THR A 124 8.91 27.15 -8.95
N TYR A 125 9.96 27.97 -9.04
CA TYR A 125 10.82 28.27 -7.91
C TYR A 125 10.11 29.15 -6.86
N LEU A 126 9.32 30.14 -7.29
CA LEU A 126 8.48 30.92 -6.38
C LEU A 126 7.46 30.04 -5.64
N GLU A 127 6.83 29.11 -6.36
CA GLU A 127 5.89 28.15 -5.78
C GLU A 127 6.58 27.19 -4.79
N PHE A 128 7.83 26.82 -5.05
CA PHE A 128 8.63 26.03 -4.10
C PHE A 128 8.91 26.82 -2.81
N GLU A 129 9.20 28.11 -2.89
CA GLU A 129 9.37 28.96 -1.69
C GLU A 129 8.04 29.10 -0.93
N ALA A 130 6.93 29.33 -1.63
CA ALA A 130 5.61 29.40 -1.02
C ALA A 130 5.21 28.06 -0.36
N TYR A 131 5.52 26.93 -1.02
CA TYR A 131 5.36 25.59 -0.48
C TYR A 131 6.15 25.38 0.81
N ASN A 132 7.44 25.73 0.81
CA ASN A 132 8.29 25.60 1.99
C ASN A 132 7.76 26.42 3.16
N ALA A 133 7.27 27.64 2.90
CA ALA A 133 6.63 28.48 3.92
C ALA A 133 5.33 27.86 4.44
N LYS A 134 4.42 27.44 3.55
CA LYS A 134 3.11 26.87 3.88
C LYS A 134 3.24 25.61 4.74
N TYR A 135 4.15 24.71 4.39
CA TYR A 135 4.33 23.43 5.10
C TYR A 135 5.48 23.44 6.11
N SER A 136 6.05 24.63 6.39
CA SER A 136 7.16 24.79 7.33
C SER A 136 8.33 23.84 7.06
N VAL A 137 8.63 23.60 5.79
CA VAL A 137 9.68 22.66 5.36
C VAL A 137 11.04 23.26 5.66
N LYS A 138 11.87 22.49 6.36
CA LYS A 138 13.25 22.85 6.67
C LYS A 138 14.20 21.86 6.04
N HIS A 139 15.09 22.37 5.20
CA HIS A 139 16.12 21.58 4.53
C HIS A 139 17.38 21.54 5.40
N LYS A 140 18.02 20.37 5.54
CA LYS A 140 19.25 20.22 6.34
C LYS A 140 20.42 21.00 5.75
N ASN A 141 20.47 21.10 4.42
CA ASN A 141 21.54 21.76 3.67
C ASN A 141 21.10 21.99 2.22
N GLU A 142 21.90 22.76 1.49
CA GLU A 142 21.67 23.08 0.08
C GLU A 142 21.62 21.87 -0.86
N LYS A 143 22.29 20.76 -0.52
CA LYS A 143 22.21 19.55 -1.34
C LYS A 143 20.81 18.93 -1.25
N GLU A 144 20.30 18.78 -0.04
CA GLU A 144 18.93 18.28 0.19
C GLU A 144 17.89 19.23 -0.40
N ARG A 145 18.06 20.54 -0.21
CA ARG A 145 17.16 21.55 -0.76
C ARG A 145 17.02 21.43 -2.28
N ARG A 146 18.13 21.28 -3.00
CA ARG A 146 18.14 21.07 -4.46
C ARG A 146 17.50 19.75 -4.88
N GLU A 147 17.77 18.68 -4.13
CA GLU A 147 17.14 17.38 -4.39
C GLU A 147 15.61 17.47 -4.25
N ARG A 148 15.14 18.03 -3.13
CA ARG A 148 13.70 18.26 -2.87
C ARG A 148 13.06 19.20 -3.88
N PHE A 149 13.74 20.27 -4.29
CA PHE A 149 13.29 21.14 -5.38
C PHE A 149 13.07 20.36 -6.68
N SER A 150 13.94 19.41 -7.02
CA SER A 150 13.76 18.60 -8.23
C SER A 150 12.49 17.73 -8.17
N TYR A 151 12.16 17.16 -7.01
CA TYR A 151 10.91 16.40 -6.86
C TYR A 151 9.68 17.32 -6.91
N PHE A 152 9.74 18.43 -6.18
CA PHE A 152 8.67 19.43 -6.22
C PHE A 152 8.40 19.93 -7.65
N ARG A 153 9.47 20.30 -8.37
CA ARG A 153 9.40 20.78 -9.75
C ARG A 153 8.69 19.78 -10.66
N ASN A 154 9.04 18.50 -10.58
CA ASN A 154 8.43 17.47 -11.41
C ASN A 154 6.93 17.33 -11.13
N ASP A 155 6.54 17.29 -9.85
CA ASP A 155 5.12 17.22 -9.47
C ASP A 155 4.37 18.49 -9.86
N TYR A 156 4.99 19.66 -9.68
CA TYR A 156 4.42 20.96 -10.08
C TYR A 156 4.18 21.04 -11.59
N HIS A 157 5.15 20.60 -12.41
CA HIS A 157 5.03 20.57 -13.86
C HIS A 157 3.94 19.61 -14.32
N ASP A 158 3.85 18.43 -13.70
CA ASP A 158 2.76 17.49 -13.97
C ASP A 158 1.39 18.12 -13.66
N ILE A 159 1.25 18.77 -12.50
CA ILE A 159 0.01 19.48 -12.12
C ILE A 159 -0.33 20.59 -13.12
N LYS A 160 0.66 21.39 -13.53
CA LYS A 160 0.46 22.50 -14.49
C LYS A 160 0.11 22.02 -15.89
N SER A 161 0.57 20.83 -16.28
CA SER A 161 0.30 20.26 -17.59
C SER A 161 -1.13 19.75 -17.78
N ARG A 162 -1.90 19.62 -16.69
CA ARG A 162 -3.27 19.08 -16.73
C ARG A 162 -4.22 20.00 -17.47
N THR A 163 -5.09 19.39 -18.27
CA THR A 163 -6.05 20.11 -19.12
C THR A 163 -7.44 20.24 -18.50
N GLY A 164 -7.69 19.52 -17.40
CA GLY A 164 -9.01 19.42 -16.77
C GLY A 164 -9.93 18.38 -17.41
N LYS A 165 -9.42 17.62 -18.39
CA LYS A 165 -10.14 16.50 -19.03
C LYS A 165 -9.84 15.15 -18.37
N GLU A 166 -8.84 15.11 -17.50
CA GLU A 166 -8.43 13.91 -16.78
C GLU A 166 -9.49 13.51 -15.74
N LEU A 167 -9.63 12.21 -15.46
CA LEU A 167 -10.65 11.71 -14.53
C LEU A 167 -10.42 12.15 -13.08
N TYR A 168 -9.18 12.53 -12.74
CA TYR A 168 -8.80 13.01 -11.42
C TYR A 168 -7.98 14.29 -11.49
N MET A 169 -8.02 15.03 -10.39
CA MET A 169 -7.27 16.24 -10.15
C MET A 169 -6.07 15.96 -9.24
N LYS A 170 -5.03 16.76 -9.40
CA LYS A 170 -3.85 16.78 -8.53
C LYS A 170 -3.66 18.15 -7.90
N GLU A 171 -2.96 18.20 -6.78
CA GLU A 171 -2.54 19.44 -6.15
C GLU A 171 -1.21 19.35 -5.43
N ILE A 172 -0.64 20.52 -5.15
CA ILE A 172 0.51 20.67 -4.27
C ILE A 172 0.05 20.44 -2.83
N ASN A 173 0.68 19.49 -2.15
CA ASN A 173 0.42 19.16 -0.75
C ASN A 173 1.72 18.79 -0.02
N ASN A 174 1.63 18.47 1.27
CA ASN A 174 2.77 18.15 2.16
C ASN A 174 3.66 16.97 1.70
N TYR A 175 3.32 16.29 0.62
CA TYR A 175 4.08 15.19 0.03
C TYR A 175 4.77 15.56 -1.29
N THR A 176 4.54 16.76 -1.83
CA THR A 176 5.00 17.17 -3.18
C THR A 176 6.53 17.16 -3.34
N ASP A 177 7.30 17.47 -2.28
CA ASP A 177 8.76 17.42 -2.32
C ASP A 177 9.36 16.12 -1.75
N MET A 178 8.51 15.11 -1.47
CA MET A 178 8.95 13.83 -0.93
C MET A 178 9.91 13.15 -1.90
N THR A 179 11.08 12.74 -1.41
CA THR A 179 12.08 12.01 -2.18
C THR A 179 11.69 10.53 -2.31
N ASP A 180 12.26 9.83 -3.29
CA ASP A 180 12.03 8.39 -3.44
C ASP A 180 12.52 7.57 -2.24
N LYS A 181 13.54 8.07 -1.53
CA LYS A 181 14.03 7.43 -0.31
C LYS A 181 12.98 7.52 0.80
N GLU A 182 12.39 8.71 1.01
CA GLU A 182 11.34 8.92 2.00
C GLU A 182 10.08 8.13 1.63
N LEU A 183 9.68 8.13 0.36
CA LEU A 183 8.55 7.34 -0.14
C LEU A 183 8.72 5.86 0.21
N ARG A 184 9.87 5.25 -0.10
CA ARG A 184 10.14 3.83 0.22
C ARG A 184 10.23 3.55 1.71
N LEU A 185 10.64 4.54 2.50
CA LEU A 185 10.68 4.40 3.96
C LEU A 185 9.29 4.50 4.57
N LEU A 186 8.40 5.32 4.02
CA LEU A 186 7.04 5.54 4.52
C LEU A 186 6.04 4.49 4.01
N PHE A 187 6.24 4.00 2.78
CA PHE A 187 5.42 2.98 2.12
C PHE A 187 6.32 1.81 1.68
N PRO A 188 6.84 1.03 2.64
CA PRO A 188 7.66 -0.15 2.33
C PRO A 188 6.82 -1.22 1.65
N LYS A 189 7.47 -2.07 0.86
CA LYS A 189 6.81 -3.21 0.22
C LYS A 189 6.21 -4.15 1.28
N ILE A 190 4.94 -4.51 1.09
CA ILE A 190 4.24 -5.49 1.91
C ILE A 190 4.65 -6.90 1.48
N THR A 191 5.13 -7.70 2.43
CA THR A 191 5.61 -9.09 2.19
C THR A 191 4.86 -10.14 3.02
N ASN A 192 4.21 -9.73 4.10
CA ASN A 192 3.64 -10.62 5.13
C ASN A 192 2.15 -10.92 4.93
N LEU A 193 1.71 -11.15 3.69
CA LEU A 193 0.31 -11.47 3.41
C LEU A 193 0.00 -12.95 3.68
N PRO A 194 -1.22 -13.26 4.17
CA PRO A 194 -1.63 -14.64 4.35
C PRO A 194 -1.54 -15.39 3.02
N LYS A 195 -0.86 -16.53 3.03
CA LYS A 195 -0.80 -17.42 1.87
C LYS A 195 -2.20 -17.99 1.67
N SER A 196 -2.75 -17.82 0.46
CA SER A 196 -4.03 -18.39 0.04
C SER A 196 -4.03 -19.92 0.24
N LYS A 197 -4.51 -20.39 1.40
CA LYS A 197 -5.27 -21.66 1.44
C LYS A 197 -6.68 -21.26 1.02
N LYS A 198 -7.25 -21.99 0.04
CA LYS A 198 -8.58 -21.74 -0.56
C LYS A 198 -9.47 -21.02 0.45
N ALA A 199 -9.81 -19.76 0.19
CA ALA A 199 -10.81 -19.06 1.00
C ALA A 199 -12.02 -20.00 1.01
N GLU A 200 -12.41 -20.48 2.19
CA GLU A 200 -13.68 -21.19 2.30
C GLU A 200 -14.73 -20.15 1.89
N VAL A 201 -15.34 -20.38 0.73
CA VAL A 201 -16.39 -19.55 0.16
C VAL A 201 -17.61 -19.76 1.05
N ASN A 202 -17.58 -19.16 2.22
CA ASN A 202 -18.69 -19.17 3.13
C ASN A 202 -19.62 -18.01 2.73
N PRO A 203 -20.94 -18.23 2.70
CA PRO A 203 -21.91 -17.14 2.60
C PRO A 203 -21.78 -16.22 3.82
N VAL A 204 -22.10 -14.93 3.70
CA VAL A 204 -21.87 -13.91 4.74
C VAL A 204 -22.49 -14.31 6.07
N SER A 205 -23.69 -14.88 6.06
CA SER A 205 -24.40 -15.40 7.23
C SER A 205 -23.63 -16.47 8.02
N LYS A 206 -22.72 -17.20 7.35
CA LYS A 206 -21.87 -18.24 7.95
C LYS A 206 -20.48 -17.71 8.33
N ILE A 207 -20.16 -16.46 8.03
CA ILE A 207 -18.85 -15.84 8.30
C ILE A 207 -18.81 -15.23 9.70
N ASN A 208 -19.29 -15.92 10.75
CA ASN A 208 -19.26 -15.43 12.14
C ASN A 208 -19.74 -13.96 12.31
N VAL A 209 -20.62 -13.49 11.42
CA VAL A 209 -21.22 -12.17 11.42
C VAL A 209 -22.40 -12.23 12.36
N GLU A 210 -22.40 -11.37 13.37
CA GLU A 210 -23.52 -11.25 14.29
C GLU A 210 -24.63 -10.43 13.59
N MET A 211 -25.68 -11.09 13.13
CA MET A 211 -26.81 -10.45 12.43
C MET A 211 -27.76 -9.72 13.38
N SER A 212 -27.22 -8.82 14.21
CA SER A 212 -27.99 -8.03 15.18
C SER A 212 -28.84 -6.96 14.50
N ALA A 213 -29.84 -6.44 15.23
CA ALA A 213 -30.68 -5.34 14.74
C ALA A 213 -29.85 -4.07 14.42
N ASP A 214 -28.83 -3.78 15.24
CA ASP A 214 -27.93 -2.64 15.03
C ASP A 214 -27.09 -2.82 13.75
N TYR A 215 -26.57 -4.04 13.50
CA TYR A 215 -25.86 -4.35 12.27
C TYR A 215 -26.75 -4.19 11.04
N LEU A 216 -27.95 -4.80 11.06
CA LEU A 216 -28.90 -4.72 9.96
C LEU A 216 -29.34 -3.27 9.66
N SER A 217 -29.55 -2.46 10.70
CA SER A 217 -29.86 -1.03 10.59
C SER A 217 -28.71 -0.26 9.92
N SER A 218 -27.47 -0.50 10.37
CA SER A 218 -26.28 0.12 9.79
C SER A 218 -26.07 -0.31 8.34
N LEU A 219 -26.25 -1.59 8.01
CA LEU A 219 -26.14 -2.10 6.64
C LEU A 219 -27.21 -1.51 5.72
N LYS A 220 -28.45 -1.36 6.20
CA LYS A 220 -29.52 -0.66 5.46
C LYS A 220 -29.13 0.79 5.17
N ALA A 221 -28.61 1.52 6.16
CA ALA A 221 -28.15 2.89 5.97
C ALA A 221 -26.98 2.99 4.98
N ALA A 222 -26.03 2.05 5.02
CA ALA A 222 -24.92 1.97 4.07
C ALA A 222 -25.39 1.70 2.63
N ARG A 223 -26.54 1.03 2.47
CA ARG A 223 -27.20 0.75 1.19
C ARG A 223 -28.27 1.79 0.83
N ASP A 224 -28.11 3.02 1.29
CA ASP A 224 -29.01 4.13 0.95
C ASP A 224 -30.48 3.89 1.35
N GLY A 225 -30.69 3.16 2.45
CA GLY A 225 -32.03 2.83 2.95
C GLY A 225 -32.68 1.60 2.30
N GLN A 226 -32.03 0.94 1.33
CA GLN A 226 -32.55 -0.29 0.73
C GLN A 226 -32.68 -1.40 1.77
N GLU A 227 -33.85 -2.06 1.80
CA GLU A 227 -34.12 -3.13 2.77
C GLU A 227 -33.10 -4.28 2.64
N VAL A 228 -32.73 -4.81 3.81
CA VAL A 228 -31.86 -5.97 3.94
C VAL A 228 -32.77 -7.20 4.03
N GLY A 229 -32.96 -7.87 2.90
CA GLY A 229 -33.64 -9.16 2.84
C GLY A 229 -32.69 -10.29 3.26
N ASP A 230 -32.29 -11.11 2.29
CA ASP A 230 -31.29 -12.15 2.49
C ASP A 230 -29.87 -11.57 2.39
N VAL A 231 -29.15 -11.50 3.52
CA VAL A 231 -27.79 -10.95 3.58
C VAL A 231 -26.82 -11.70 2.67
N ASP A 232 -27.06 -12.98 2.40
CA ASP A 232 -26.18 -13.80 1.55
C ASP A 232 -26.28 -13.44 0.07
N LYS A 233 -27.30 -12.67 -0.31
CA LYS A 233 -27.50 -12.14 -1.67
C LYS A 233 -27.00 -10.71 -1.83
N ILE A 234 -26.61 -10.05 -0.73
CA ILE A 234 -26.06 -8.70 -0.77
C ILE A 234 -24.60 -8.78 -1.20
N THR A 235 -24.21 -7.87 -2.09
CA THR A 235 -22.81 -7.63 -2.46
C THR A 235 -22.41 -6.22 -2.02
N GLY A 236 -21.12 -5.87 -2.15
CA GLY A 236 -20.65 -4.51 -1.88
C GLY A 236 -21.03 -3.49 -2.96
N GLU A 237 -21.77 -3.87 -4.00
CA GLU A 237 -22.21 -2.96 -5.06
C GLU A 237 -23.14 -1.87 -4.49
N GLY A 238 -22.79 -0.60 -4.70
CA GLY A 238 -23.52 0.57 -4.21
C GLY A 238 -23.47 0.77 -2.69
N LEU A 239 -22.61 0.05 -1.99
CA LEU A 239 -22.49 0.12 -0.53
C LEU A 239 -21.56 1.28 -0.14
N ASP A 240 -21.99 2.16 0.77
CA ASP A 240 -21.15 3.22 1.33
C ASP A 240 -21.33 3.35 2.85
N TRP A 241 -20.37 2.84 3.62
CA TRP A 241 -20.39 2.88 5.09
C TRP A 241 -20.31 4.30 5.67
N ARG A 242 -19.93 5.32 4.89
CA ARG A 242 -20.00 6.73 5.32
C ARG A 242 -21.45 7.13 5.61
N LYS A 243 -22.42 6.60 4.85
CA LYS A 243 -23.86 6.88 5.03
C LYS A 243 -24.44 6.29 6.32
N ALA A 244 -23.78 5.29 6.91
CA ALA A 244 -24.22 4.62 8.13
C ALA A 244 -23.64 5.22 9.43
N ASN A 245 -22.91 6.35 9.35
CA ASN A 245 -22.11 6.86 10.48
C ASN A 245 -21.18 5.78 11.07
N ALA A 246 -20.71 4.84 10.24
CA ALA A 246 -19.91 3.71 10.68
C ALA A 246 -18.43 4.06 10.87
N LEU A 247 -17.99 5.26 10.48
CA LEU A 247 -16.56 5.63 10.46
C LEU A 247 -16.25 6.71 11.50
N THR A 248 -14.99 6.74 11.94
CA THR A 248 -14.42 7.85 12.72
C THR A 248 -13.70 8.85 11.80
N TYR A 249 -13.20 9.94 12.36
CA TYR A 249 -12.44 10.96 11.62
C TYR A 249 -11.23 10.35 10.90
N VAL A 250 -10.75 11.03 9.85
CA VAL A 250 -9.56 10.59 9.10
C VAL A 250 -8.31 10.86 9.91
N LYS A 251 -7.57 9.80 10.21
CA LYS A 251 -6.32 9.86 10.96
C LYS A 251 -5.16 10.20 10.03
N ASP A 252 -4.12 10.81 10.59
CA ASP A 252 -2.89 11.13 9.88
C ASP A 252 -1.73 10.31 10.48
N GLN A 253 -1.10 9.49 9.64
CA GLN A 253 0.06 8.68 9.98
C GLN A 253 1.37 9.49 10.02
N GLY A 254 1.35 10.75 9.58
CA GLY A 254 2.52 11.58 9.42
C GLY A 254 3.54 11.02 8.42
N THR A 255 4.76 11.54 8.48
CA THR A 255 5.86 11.19 7.55
C THR A 255 7.07 10.58 8.24
N LEU A 256 7.05 10.45 9.57
CA LEU A 256 8.21 10.04 10.36
C LEU A 256 8.41 8.52 10.39
N ALA A 257 7.33 7.74 10.33
CA ALA A 257 7.39 6.28 10.34
C ALA A 257 6.16 5.65 9.66
N PRO A 258 6.32 4.48 9.01
CA PRO A 258 5.19 3.69 8.51
C PRO A 258 4.22 3.33 9.63
N SER A 259 2.97 3.75 9.49
CA SER A 259 1.92 3.44 10.45
C SER A 259 0.53 3.23 9.85
N ASP A 260 0.41 3.21 8.51
CA ASP A 260 -0.83 2.90 7.79
C ASP A 260 -1.47 1.59 8.25
N TRP A 261 -0.68 0.53 8.45
CA TRP A 261 -1.14 -0.77 8.91
C TRP A 261 -1.84 -0.71 10.28
N ALA A 262 -1.32 0.12 11.20
CA ALA A 262 -1.89 0.28 12.53
C ALA A 262 -3.13 1.18 12.49
N VAL A 263 -3.05 2.27 11.72
CA VAL A 263 -4.17 3.20 11.52
C VAL A 263 -5.37 2.47 10.92
N THR A 264 -5.18 1.69 9.87
CA THR A 264 -6.26 0.98 9.16
C THR A 264 -6.89 -0.13 9.99
N VAL A 265 -6.10 -0.89 10.75
CA VAL A 265 -6.63 -1.88 11.71
C VAL A 265 -7.51 -1.20 12.74
N ILE A 266 -7.02 -0.10 13.34
CA ILE A 266 -7.80 0.66 14.32
C ILE A 266 -9.07 1.25 13.70
N ASP A 267 -8.99 1.83 12.50
CA ASP A 267 -10.16 2.37 11.83
C ASP A 267 -11.22 1.29 11.55
N SER A 268 -10.81 0.07 11.15
CA SER A 268 -11.72 -1.05 10.95
C SER A 268 -12.35 -1.54 12.25
N VAL A 269 -11.57 -1.60 13.35
CA VAL A 269 -12.08 -1.97 14.69
C VAL A 269 -13.06 -0.93 15.21
N GLU A 270 -12.71 0.36 15.17
CA GLU A 270 -13.61 1.44 15.54
C GLU A 270 -14.91 1.38 14.72
N SER A 271 -14.81 1.07 13.44
CA SER A 271 -15.98 0.92 12.58
C SER A 271 -16.89 -0.21 13.03
N LEU A 272 -16.31 -1.37 13.39
CA LEU A 272 -17.07 -2.49 13.93
C LEU A 272 -17.83 -2.10 15.22
N PHE A 273 -17.18 -1.38 16.14
CA PHE A 273 -17.82 -0.90 17.36
C PHE A 273 -18.99 0.06 17.10
N LYS A 274 -18.87 0.91 16.07
CA LYS A 274 -19.95 1.83 15.66
C LYS A 274 -21.11 1.10 14.98
N ILE A 275 -20.83 0.18 14.04
CA ILE A 275 -21.83 -0.60 13.31
C ILE A 275 -22.73 -1.41 14.25
N TYR A 276 -22.14 -1.99 15.29
CA TYR A 276 -22.85 -2.79 16.29
C TYR A 276 -23.33 -1.96 17.48
N ASN A 277 -23.24 -0.63 17.41
CA ASN A 277 -23.67 0.30 18.45
C ASN A 277 -23.11 -0.02 19.85
N LYS A 278 -21.92 -0.63 19.93
CA LYS A 278 -21.26 -0.97 21.21
C LYS A 278 -20.58 0.22 21.87
N GLU A 279 -20.07 1.16 21.05
CA GLU A 279 -19.47 2.41 21.51
C GLU A 279 -19.50 3.44 20.38
N ARG A 280 -20.30 4.51 20.49
CA ARG A 280 -20.47 5.50 19.42
C ARG A 280 -19.31 6.47 19.27
N SER A 281 -18.60 6.73 20.37
CA SER A 281 -17.48 7.68 20.45
C SER A 281 -16.16 6.96 20.69
N VAL A 282 -15.94 5.86 19.96
CA VAL A 282 -14.75 5.03 20.09
C VAL A 282 -13.56 5.65 19.34
N HIS A 283 -12.48 5.93 20.06
CA HIS A 283 -11.20 6.38 19.51
C HIS A 283 -10.08 5.57 20.15
N LEU A 284 -9.42 4.71 19.38
CA LEU A 284 -8.46 3.73 19.86
C LEU A 284 -7.03 4.11 19.48
N SER A 285 -6.07 3.64 20.27
CA SER A 285 -4.67 3.98 20.08
C SER A 285 -3.99 3.09 19.04
N PHE A 286 -3.80 3.62 17.83
CA PHE A 286 -2.89 3.00 16.87
C PHE A 286 -1.42 3.13 17.33
N GLN A 287 -1.07 4.11 18.17
CA GLN A 287 0.27 4.23 18.75
C GLN A 287 0.63 3.05 19.66
N GLU A 288 -0.33 2.51 20.40
CA GLU A 288 -0.12 1.30 21.20
C GLU A 288 0.25 0.12 20.30
N LEU A 289 -0.42 -0.06 19.15
CA LEU A 289 -0.01 -1.06 18.16
C LEU A 289 1.42 -0.82 17.66
N LEU A 290 1.76 0.40 17.27
CA LEU A 290 3.13 0.74 16.82
C LEU A 290 4.18 0.32 17.85
N ASN A 291 3.91 0.55 19.13
CA ASN A 291 4.89 0.36 20.19
C ASN A 291 4.94 -1.08 20.71
N CYS A 292 3.78 -1.71 20.83
CA CYS A 292 3.58 -2.94 21.62
C CYS A 292 3.30 -4.19 20.79
N ASP A 293 2.91 -4.07 19.51
CA ASP A 293 2.91 -5.23 18.63
C ASP A 293 4.35 -5.54 18.17
N PHE A 294 5.01 -6.44 18.91
CA PHE A 294 6.37 -6.89 18.61
C PHE A 294 6.46 -7.89 17.46
N LYS A 295 5.32 -8.47 17.04
CA LYS A 295 5.24 -9.42 15.93
C LYS A 295 5.02 -8.71 14.58
N SER A 296 4.46 -7.50 14.61
CA SER A 296 4.46 -6.59 13.46
C SER A 296 5.87 -6.03 13.22
N GLN A 297 6.44 -6.41 12.09
CA GLN A 297 7.69 -5.87 11.53
C GLN A 297 7.52 -4.40 11.12
N LYS A 298 8.57 -3.77 10.59
CA LYS A 298 8.55 -2.34 10.21
C LYS A 298 7.46 -1.99 9.19
N GLU A 299 7.21 -2.89 8.25
CA GLU A 299 6.18 -2.82 7.21
C GLU A 299 4.76 -3.16 7.71
N GLY A 300 4.62 -3.52 8.99
CA GLY A 300 3.34 -3.93 9.58
C GLY A 300 2.93 -5.37 9.24
N ASN A 301 2.13 -5.96 10.13
CA ASN A 301 1.46 -7.23 9.88
C ASN A 301 0.02 -7.13 10.36
N ILE A 302 -0.92 -6.95 9.43
CA ILE A 302 -2.35 -6.80 9.72
C ILE A 302 -2.90 -7.96 10.55
N SER A 303 -2.48 -9.20 10.24
CA SER A 303 -2.89 -10.39 10.99
C SER A 303 -2.45 -10.30 12.45
N SER A 304 -1.20 -9.90 12.70
CA SER A 304 -0.65 -9.73 14.04
C SER A 304 -1.32 -8.59 14.80
N ALA A 305 -1.58 -7.47 14.13
CA ALA A 305 -2.22 -6.30 14.72
C ALA A 305 -3.64 -6.63 15.21
N PHE A 306 -4.43 -7.36 14.41
CA PHE A 306 -5.73 -7.85 14.87
C PHE A 306 -5.62 -8.85 16.04
N ASP A 307 -4.64 -9.75 16.01
CA ASP A 307 -4.39 -10.66 17.14
C ASP A 307 -4.02 -9.88 18.41
N TYR A 308 -3.28 -8.78 18.28
CA TYR A 308 -3.02 -7.89 19.40
C TYR A 308 -4.31 -7.28 19.94
N VAL A 309 -5.16 -6.71 19.07
CA VAL A 309 -6.43 -6.10 19.48
C VAL A 309 -7.39 -7.11 20.12
N SER A 310 -7.33 -8.39 19.77
CA SER A 310 -8.13 -9.43 20.45
C SER A 310 -7.77 -9.64 21.93
N ASN A 311 -6.63 -9.11 22.38
CA ASN A 311 -6.21 -9.10 23.78
C ASN A 311 -6.46 -7.74 24.46
N GLY A 312 -7.04 -6.76 23.74
CA GLY A 312 -7.37 -5.45 24.26
C GLY A 312 -6.44 -4.33 23.77
N ILE A 313 -7.03 -3.23 23.30
CA ILE A 313 -6.36 -1.98 22.93
C ILE A 313 -6.91 -0.82 23.78
N SER A 314 -6.08 0.18 24.07
CA SER A 314 -6.50 1.38 24.83
C SER A 314 -7.14 2.43 23.92
N SER A 315 -7.77 3.41 24.54
CA SER A 315 -8.21 4.62 23.84
C SER A 315 -7.02 5.46 23.36
N ALA A 316 -7.24 6.24 22.30
CA ALA A 316 -6.27 7.21 21.80
C ALA A 316 -5.92 8.29 22.86
N PHE A 317 -6.84 8.59 23.77
CA PHE A 317 -6.57 9.49 24.90
C PHE A 317 -5.61 8.88 25.92
N GLY A 318 -5.80 7.60 26.25
CA GLY A 318 -4.93 6.88 27.18
C GLY A 318 -3.53 6.60 26.62
N TYR A 319 -3.40 6.53 25.29
CA TYR A 319 -2.11 6.36 24.61
C TYR A 319 -2.05 7.21 23.32
N PRO A 320 -1.74 8.51 23.43
CA PRO A 320 -1.73 9.43 22.28
C PRO A 320 -0.68 9.10 21.23
N TYR A 321 -0.95 9.50 19.99
CA TYR A 321 -0.01 9.34 18.88
C TYR A 321 1.16 10.32 18.94
N SER A 322 2.35 9.81 18.62
CA SER A 322 3.64 10.50 18.70
C SER A 322 4.41 10.50 17.38
N GLY A 323 3.85 9.96 16.30
CA GLY A 323 4.50 9.95 14.98
C GLY A 323 5.51 8.82 14.75
N VAL A 324 6.05 8.22 15.81
CA VAL A 324 7.15 7.25 15.72
C VAL A 324 6.97 6.09 16.67
N ARG A 325 7.64 4.97 16.35
CA ARG A 325 7.75 3.84 17.26
C ARG A 325 8.61 4.23 18.46
N SER A 326 8.08 3.99 19.65
CA SER A 326 8.74 4.22 20.93
C SER A 326 8.59 2.98 21.82
N ARG A 327 9.16 3.02 23.03
CA ARG A 327 9.07 1.91 23.98
C ARG A 327 7.60 1.62 24.30
N CYS A 328 7.20 0.35 24.23
CA CYS A 328 5.90 -0.09 24.72
C CYS A 328 5.75 0.29 26.19
N LYS A 329 4.77 1.15 26.48
CA LYS A 329 4.34 1.47 27.84
C LYS A 329 3.07 0.67 28.09
N ASN A 330 3.02 -0.06 29.20
CA ASN A 330 1.79 -0.75 29.57
C ASN A 330 0.78 0.33 30.02
N PRO A 331 -0.35 0.53 29.32
CA PRO A 331 -1.30 1.56 29.69
C PRO A 331 -1.94 1.12 31.01
N SER A 332 -1.76 1.89 32.09
CA SER A 332 -2.31 1.51 33.40
C SER A 332 -3.83 1.42 33.34
N ASN A 333 -4.42 0.45 34.06
CA ASN A 333 -5.82 0.27 34.53
C ASN A 333 -6.99 0.89 33.72
N SER A 334 -6.83 1.11 32.42
CA SER A 334 -7.79 1.78 31.57
C SER A 334 -8.67 0.75 30.86
N LYS A 335 -9.91 1.16 30.53
CA LYS A 335 -10.85 0.35 29.73
C LYS A 335 -10.12 -0.09 28.45
N LYS A 336 -10.06 -1.41 28.24
CA LYS A 336 -9.57 -2.02 27.01
C LYS A 336 -10.74 -2.32 26.09
N TYR A 337 -10.49 -2.21 24.80
CA TYR A 337 -11.42 -2.55 23.72
C TYR A 337 -10.89 -3.78 23.01
N GLU A 338 -11.73 -4.81 22.86
CA GLU A 338 -11.32 -6.08 22.28
C GLU A 338 -12.25 -6.53 21.16
N ILE A 339 -11.69 -7.30 20.24
CA ILE A 339 -12.41 -8.05 19.21
C ILE A 339 -12.30 -9.53 19.52
N GLY A 340 -13.20 -10.35 18.98
CA GLY A 340 -13.16 -11.80 19.14
C GLY A 340 -12.18 -12.47 18.19
N SER A 341 -12.17 -12.05 16.92
CA SER A 341 -11.31 -12.62 15.88
C SER A 341 -11.11 -11.67 14.70
N LYS A 342 -10.33 -12.14 13.72
CA LYS A 342 -10.20 -11.56 12.39
C LYS A 342 -10.66 -12.53 11.31
N ILE A 343 -11.06 -11.99 10.18
CA ILE A 343 -11.45 -12.73 8.99
C ILE A 343 -10.71 -12.11 7.82
N PHE A 344 -10.29 -12.92 6.84
CA PHE A 344 -9.70 -12.40 5.61
C PHE A 344 -10.34 -13.02 4.37
N MET A 345 -10.39 -12.25 3.30
CA MET A 345 -10.91 -12.63 1.99
C MET A 345 -9.97 -12.16 0.89
N THR A 346 -10.11 -12.71 -0.31
CA THR A 346 -9.27 -12.38 -1.47
C THR A 346 -10.11 -12.32 -2.75
N GLY A 347 -9.63 -11.58 -3.74
CA GLY A 347 -10.32 -11.37 -5.01
C GLY A 347 -11.70 -10.73 -4.83
N LYS A 348 -12.65 -11.12 -5.67
CA LYS A 348 -14.00 -10.55 -5.68
C LYS A 348 -14.76 -10.69 -4.36
N ASP A 349 -14.40 -11.63 -3.48
CA ASP A 349 -15.02 -11.76 -2.15
C ASP A 349 -14.67 -10.59 -1.22
N VAL A 350 -13.59 -9.84 -1.49
CA VAL A 350 -13.29 -8.58 -0.80
C VAL A 350 -14.44 -7.57 -1.01
N LEU A 351 -14.89 -7.40 -2.26
CA LEU A 351 -16.04 -6.55 -2.57
C LEU A 351 -17.36 -7.22 -2.18
N ASN A 352 -17.57 -8.48 -2.59
CA ASN A 352 -18.88 -9.11 -2.53
C ASN A 352 -19.29 -9.57 -1.13
N LYS A 353 -18.35 -9.70 -0.20
CA LYS A 353 -18.64 -10.23 1.15
C LYS A 353 -17.97 -9.42 2.23
N SER A 354 -16.65 -9.20 2.14
CA SER A 354 -15.90 -8.50 3.17
C SER A 354 -16.41 -7.07 3.38
N LEU A 355 -16.67 -6.33 2.30
CA LEU A 355 -17.25 -4.99 2.38
C LEU A 355 -18.70 -4.99 2.93
N VAL A 356 -19.45 -6.07 2.76
CA VAL A 356 -20.80 -6.24 3.33
C VAL A 356 -20.73 -6.45 4.85
N ILE A 357 -19.67 -7.08 5.35
CA ILE A 357 -19.46 -7.31 6.79
C ILE A 357 -19.18 -6.00 7.52
N SER A 358 -18.21 -5.22 7.02
CA SER A 358 -17.80 -3.94 7.59
C SER A 358 -16.80 -3.26 6.65
N PRO A 359 -16.39 -2.00 6.90
CA PRO A 359 -15.23 -1.42 6.26
C PRO A 359 -14.00 -2.33 6.34
N THR A 360 -13.41 -2.61 5.19
CA THR A 360 -12.40 -3.65 5.01
C THR A 360 -11.01 -3.08 4.93
N VAL A 361 -10.07 -3.59 5.75
CA VAL A 361 -8.65 -3.25 5.58
C VAL A 361 -8.12 -3.95 4.34
N VAL A 362 -7.65 -3.18 3.36
CA VAL A 362 -7.12 -3.68 2.09
C VAL A 362 -5.68 -3.24 1.88
N ALA A 363 -4.90 -4.06 1.19
CA ALA A 363 -3.59 -3.66 0.68
C ALA A 363 -3.74 -3.11 -0.74
N MET A 364 -2.99 -2.05 -1.07
CA MET A 364 -2.93 -1.48 -2.42
C MET A 364 -1.48 -1.27 -2.89
N SER A 365 -1.32 -1.26 -4.21
CA SER A 365 -0.10 -0.88 -4.93
C SER A 365 -0.10 0.62 -5.24
N MET A 366 0.28 1.45 -4.27
CA MET A 366 0.22 2.92 -4.34
C MET A 366 1.47 3.51 -5.03
N HIS A 367 1.26 4.26 -6.12
CA HIS A 367 2.31 5.00 -6.84
C HIS A 367 2.47 6.43 -6.29
N ARG A 368 3.67 7.01 -6.42
CA ARG A 368 3.97 8.42 -6.04
C ARG A 368 2.89 9.40 -6.44
N GLU A 369 2.38 9.30 -7.67
CA GLU A 369 1.37 10.24 -8.19
C GLU A 369 0.07 10.25 -7.40
N PHE A 370 -0.24 9.18 -6.67
CA PHE A 370 -1.38 9.14 -5.77
C PHE A 370 -1.21 10.12 -4.60
N LEU A 371 0.03 10.42 -4.18
CA LEU A 371 0.27 11.37 -3.08
C LEU A 371 -0.26 12.77 -3.39
N SER A 372 -0.25 13.20 -4.65
CA SER A 372 -0.79 14.50 -5.07
C SER A 372 -2.26 14.45 -5.49
N TYR A 373 -2.96 13.32 -5.31
CA TYR A 373 -4.40 13.22 -5.59
C TYR A 373 -5.21 14.26 -4.79
N LYS A 374 -6.10 14.98 -5.49
CA LYS A 374 -7.02 15.96 -4.92
C LYS A 374 -8.47 15.48 -4.94
N GLY A 375 -8.90 14.86 -6.03
CA GLY A 375 -10.29 14.46 -6.21
C GLY A 375 -10.58 13.89 -7.59
N GLY A 376 -11.78 13.36 -7.79
CA GLY A 376 -12.18 12.69 -9.03
C GLY A 376 -11.92 11.18 -8.99
N LEU A 377 -12.01 10.50 -10.14
CA LEU A 377 -11.78 9.07 -10.22
C LEU A 377 -10.32 8.78 -10.58
N TYR A 378 -9.56 8.24 -9.64
CA TYR A 378 -8.16 7.91 -9.84
C TYR A 378 -7.99 6.72 -10.80
N ASP A 379 -7.51 7.02 -12.00
CA ASP A 379 -7.12 6.07 -13.05
C ASP A 379 -5.61 6.07 -13.32
N GLY A 380 -4.82 6.82 -12.54
CA GLY A 380 -3.37 6.95 -12.66
C GLY A 380 -2.57 5.65 -12.41
N PRO A 381 -1.24 5.68 -12.56
CA PRO A 381 -0.39 4.51 -12.43
C PRO A 381 -0.42 3.88 -11.03
N CYS A 382 -0.22 2.57 -10.95
CA CYS A 382 -0.06 1.85 -9.68
C CYS A 382 1.40 1.42 -9.47
N ALA A 383 1.81 1.19 -8.23
CA ALA A 383 3.15 0.65 -7.95
C ALA A 383 3.30 -0.79 -8.46
N LYS A 384 4.55 -1.25 -8.58
CA LYS A 384 4.87 -2.63 -8.98
C LYS A 384 4.59 -3.68 -7.90
N SER A 385 4.30 -3.26 -6.68
CA SER A 385 4.02 -4.14 -5.56
C SER A 385 3.19 -3.42 -4.50
N LEU A 386 2.36 -4.19 -3.79
CA LEU A 386 1.63 -3.74 -2.61
C LEU A 386 2.59 -3.09 -1.61
N ASN A 387 2.26 -1.87 -1.19
CA ASN A 387 3.11 -1.04 -0.34
C ASN A 387 2.32 -0.12 0.61
N HIS A 388 0.99 -0.20 0.59
CA HIS A 388 0.15 0.68 1.38
C HIS A 388 -1.12 -0.03 1.83
N TYR A 389 -1.55 0.20 3.08
CA TYR A 389 -2.84 -0.23 3.58
C TYR A 389 -3.82 0.94 3.66
N VAL A 390 -5.05 0.73 3.22
CA VAL A 390 -6.17 1.66 3.40
C VAL A 390 -7.41 0.92 3.90
N LEU A 391 -8.44 1.67 4.25
CA LEU A 391 -9.75 1.10 4.56
C LEU A 391 -10.68 1.28 3.35
N LEU A 392 -11.11 0.18 2.74
CA LEU A 392 -12.19 0.18 1.75
C LEU A 392 -13.52 0.40 2.49
N VAL A 393 -14.15 1.53 2.24
CA VAL A 393 -15.37 1.94 2.96
C VAL A 393 -16.62 1.90 2.09
N GLY A 394 -16.46 1.76 0.78
CA GLY A 394 -17.59 1.65 -0.12
C GLY A 394 -17.24 1.44 -1.58
N GLU A 395 -18.27 1.38 -2.38
CA GLU A 395 -18.28 1.30 -3.83
C GLU A 395 -19.40 2.20 -4.36
N GLY A 396 -19.19 2.80 -5.53
CA GLY A 396 -20.20 3.63 -6.16
C GLY A 396 -20.11 3.62 -7.67
N TYR A 397 -21.10 4.26 -8.29
CA TYR A 397 -21.17 4.48 -9.72
C TYR A 397 -21.22 5.97 -9.99
N ASP A 398 -20.34 6.43 -10.88
CA ASP A 398 -20.28 7.82 -11.30
C ASP A 398 -21.04 7.96 -12.62
N GLU A 399 -22.15 8.71 -12.59
CA GLU A 399 -23.04 8.84 -13.75
C GLU A 399 -22.44 9.65 -14.90
N ASP A 400 -21.51 10.57 -14.62
CA ASP A 400 -20.91 11.43 -15.63
C ASP A 400 -19.87 10.68 -16.45
N THR A 401 -19.02 9.92 -15.78
CA THR A 401 -17.96 9.10 -16.38
C THR A 401 -18.41 7.68 -16.73
N LYS A 402 -19.64 7.30 -16.37
CA LYS A 402 -20.20 5.95 -16.52
C LYS A 402 -19.33 4.84 -15.94
N SER A 403 -18.57 5.16 -14.90
CA SER A 403 -17.56 4.28 -14.31
C SER A 403 -17.89 3.94 -12.86
N ARG A 404 -17.67 2.67 -12.51
CA ARG A 404 -17.70 2.24 -11.11
C ARG A 404 -16.40 2.61 -10.41
N TYR A 405 -16.46 2.80 -9.10
CA TYR A 405 -15.28 3.16 -8.30
C TYR A 405 -15.35 2.61 -6.89
N PHE A 406 -14.19 2.34 -6.30
CA PHE A 406 -14.05 2.09 -4.87
C PHE A 406 -13.87 3.39 -4.11
N ILE A 407 -14.39 3.47 -2.90
CA ILE A 407 -14.16 4.57 -1.96
C ILE A 407 -13.21 4.06 -0.88
N VAL A 408 -12.04 4.68 -0.76
CA VAL A 408 -11.07 4.35 0.27
C VAL A 408 -10.89 5.50 1.25
N LYS A 409 -10.84 5.19 2.54
CA LYS A 409 -10.40 6.10 3.60
C LYS A 409 -8.89 5.93 3.74
N ASN A 410 -8.15 7.01 3.50
CA ASN A 410 -6.69 7.01 3.55
C ASN A 410 -6.18 7.38 4.96
N THR A 411 -4.87 7.27 5.17
CA THR A 411 -4.17 7.54 6.44
C THR A 411 -3.33 8.82 6.38
N LEU A 412 -3.56 9.66 5.37
CA LEU A 412 -2.78 10.89 5.07
C LEU A 412 -3.47 12.17 5.59
N GLY A 413 -4.38 12.03 6.57
CA GLY A 413 -5.12 13.14 7.15
C GLY A 413 -6.25 13.69 6.27
N GLN A 414 -7.04 14.60 6.84
CA GLN A 414 -8.22 15.17 6.16
C GLN A 414 -7.87 16.16 5.05
N ASN A 415 -6.66 16.73 5.06
CA ASN A 415 -6.23 17.73 4.07
C ASN A 415 -5.73 17.09 2.75
N TRP A 416 -5.75 15.76 2.65
CA TRP A 416 -5.34 15.02 1.48
C TRP A 416 -6.57 14.52 0.71
N GLY A 417 -6.58 14.60 -0.62
CA GLY A 417 -7.66 14.06 -1.44
C GLY A 417 -9.03 14.65 -1.11
N GLU A 418 -10.07 13.81 -1.20
CA GLU A 418 -11.46 14.20 -0.95
C GLU A 418 -11.78 14.13 0.55
N ASN A 419 -11.22 15.07 1.32
CA ASN A 419 -11.32 15.11 2.79
C ASN A 419 -10.73 13.86 3.47
N GLY A 420 -9.62 13.35 2.96
CA GLY A 420 -8.95 12.14 3.43
C GLY A 420 -9.42 10.85 2.76
N TYR A 421 -10.30 10.96 1.75
CA TYR A 421 -10.77 9.83 0.95
C TYR A 421 -10.26 9.92 -0.48
N ALA A 422 -10.29 8.80 -1.19
CA ALA A 422 -10.10 8.75 -2.63
C ALA A 422 -11.08 7.80 -3.29
N ARG A 423 -11.37 8.08 -4.56
CA ARG A 423 -12.14 7.22 -5.44
C ARG A 423 -11.21 6.57 -6.46
N LEU A 424 -11.13 5.25 -6.49
CA LEU A 424 -10.32 4.51 -7.46
C LEU A 424 -11.24 3.91 -8.52
N VAL A 425 -10.95 4.11 -9.80
CA VAL A 425 -11.71 3.48 -10.90
C VAL A 425 -11.73 1.97 -10.71
N ARG A 426 -12.88 1.34 -10.91
CA ARG A 426 -13.00 -0.12 -10.98
C ARG A 426 -12.71 -0.60 -12.40
N THR A 427 -11.85 -1.60 -12.51
CA THR A 427 -11.46 -2.20 -13.79
C THR A 427 -12.07 -3.59 -14.01
N ASP A 428 -12.67 -4.19 -12.96
CA ASP A 428 -13.18 -5.56 -12.94
C ASP A 428 -12.12 -6.65 -13.28
N GLU A 429 -10.84 -6.27 -13.29
CA GLU A 429 -9.72 -7.19 -13.34
C GLU A 429 -9.67 -8.05 -12.06
N LYS A 430 -8.90 -9.15 -12.10
CA LYS A 430 -8.87 -10.14 -11.01
C LYS A 430 -8.66 -9.55 -9.60
N PHE A 431 -7.76 -8.57 -9.49
CA PHE A 431 -7.46 -7.86 -8.23
C PHE A 431 -7.84 -6.38 -8.29
N ASP A 432 -8.46 -5.96 -9.39
CA ASP A 432 -8.93 -4.60 -9.65
C ASP A 432 -7.82 -3.53 -9.56
N LYS A 433 -8.18 -2.24 -9.69
CA LYS A 433 -7.24 -1.12 -9.72
C LYS A 433 -6.30 -1.12 -8.52
N CYS A 434 -5.00 -1.02 -8.80
CA CYS A 434 -3.93 -1.01 -7.82
C CYS A 434 -3.97 -2.20 -6.86
N ASP A 435 -4.40 -3.36 -7.35
CA ASP A 435 -4.41 -4.64 -6.63
C ASP A 435 -5.28 -4.63 -5.35
N ILE A 436 -6.23 -3.70 -5.24
CA ILE A 436 -7.00 -3.42 -4.02
C ILE A 436 -7.82 -4.62 -3.53
N LEU A 437 -8.19 -5.55 -4.42
CA LEU A 437 -8.90 -6.78 -4.07
C LEU A 437 -7.95 -7.96 -3.79
N THR A 438 -6.64 -7.77 -3.71
CA THR A 438 -5.70 -8.86 -3.42
C THR A 438 -6.01 -9.53 -2.08
N VAL A 439 -6.26 -8.72 -1.06
CA VAL A 439 -6.59 -9.19 0.29
C VAL A 439 -7.41 -8.14 1.03
N GLY A 440 -8.43 -8.59 1.74
CA GLY A 440 -9.26 -7.78 2.62
C GLY A 440 -9.38 -8.43 3.99
N PHE A 441 -9.32 -7.64 5.06
CA PHE A 441 -9.50 -8.10 6.44
C PHE A 441 -10.64 -7.36 7.15
N ASN A 442 -11.40 -8.10 7.95
CA ASN A 442 -12.40 -7.54 8.87
C ASN A 442 -12.19 -8.07 10.29
N PRO A 443 -12.40 -7.25 11.33
CA PRO A 443 -12.57 -7.73 12.69
C PRO A 443 -13.97 -8.33 12.89
N SER A 444 -14.12 -9.21 13.88
CA SER A 444 -15.41 -9.73 14.36
C SER A 444 -15.43 -9.80 15.89
N PHE A 445 -16.59 -9.62 16.50
CA PHE A 445 -16.78 -9.86 17.93
C PHE A 445 -16.86 -11.34 18.29
N THR A 446 -17.11 -12.21 17.31
CA THR A 446 -17.17 -13.65 17.51
C THR A 446 -15.77 -14.21 17.72
N LYS A 447 -15.56 -14.98 18.80
CA LYS A 447 -14.31 -15.72 18.98
C LYS A 447 -14.33 -16.96 18.08
N VAL A 448 -13.30 -17.14 17.26
CA VAL A 448 -13.14 -18.39 16.50
C VAL A 448 -12.75 -19.49 17.49
N GLU A 449 -13.61 -20.49 17.62
CA GLU A 449 -13.30 -21.68 18.41
C GLU A 449 -12.15 -22.43 17.74
N THR A 450 -11.02 -22.59 18.44
CA THR A 450 -9.91 -23.38 17.91
C THR A 450 -10.30 -24.86 17.87
N GLU A 451 -9.73 -25.63 16.95
CA GLU A 451 -9.97 -27.09 16.88
C GLU A 451 -9.67 -27.80 18.20
N GLU A 452 -8.71 -27.28 18.98
CA GLU A 452 -8.40 -27.77 20.33
C GLU A 452 -9.50 -27.44 21.33
N ALA A 453 -10.03 -26.20 21.33
CA ALA A 453 -11.13 -25.79 22.18
C ALA A 453 -12.42 -26.55 21.84
N LYS A 454 -12.68 -26.79 20.55
CA LYS A 454 -13.80 -27.58 20.06
C LYS A 454 -13.71 -29.03 20.55
N LYS A 455 -12.54 -29.66 20.42
CA LYS A 455 -12.29 -31.03 20.93
C LYS A 455 -12.47 -31.12 22.44
N GLU A 456 -12.01 -30.12 23.17
CA GLU A 456 -12.14 -30.08 24.64
C GLU A 456 -13.61 -29.89 25.06
N ARG A 457 -14.38 -29.04 24.37
CA ARG A 457 -15.83 -28.92 24.61
C ARG A 457 -16.57 -30.22 24.31
N GLU A 458 -16.29 -30.85 23.17
CA GLU A 458 -16.87 -32.15 22.79
C GLU A 458 -16.56 -33.23 23.84
N LYS A 459 -15.34 -33.23 24.38
CA LYS A 459 -14.93 -34.13 25.47
C LYS A 459 -15.72 -33.86 26.76
N GLN A 460 -15.86 -32.59 27.15
CA GLN A 460 -16.60 -32.19 28.35
C GLN A 460 -18.10 -32.51 28.23
N GLU A 461 -18.71 -32.31 27.05
CA GLU A 461 -20.09 -32.72 26.78
C GLU A 461 -20.27 -34.24 26.84
N ALA A 462 -19.31 -35.01 26.30
CA ALA A 462 -19.33 -36.47 26.38
C ALA A 462 -19.22 -36.96 27.83
N GLU A 463 -18.39 -36.34 28.66
CA GLU A 463 -18.30 -36.64 30.09
C GLU A 463 -19.57 -36.28 30.85
N LYS A 464 -20.20 -35.15 30.53
CA LYS A 464 -21.48 -34.75 31.12
C LYS A 464 -22.59 -35.75 30.77
N ARG A 465 -22.71 -36.16 29.50
CA ARG A 465 -23.68 -37.18 29.06
C ARG A 465 -23.51 -38.50 29.80
N LYS A 466 -22.26 -38.94 30.04
CA LYS A 466 -21.96 -40.15 30.83
C LYS A 466 -22.38 -40.01 32.29
N LYS A 467 -22.19 -38.84 32.90
CA LYS A 467 -22.63 -38.56 34.28
C LYS A 467 -24.15 -38.56 34.38
N ASP A 468 -24.83 -37.90 33.44
CA ASP A 468 -26.29 -37.82 33.39
C ASP A 468 -26.92 -39.22 33.19
N GLU A 469 -26.33 -40.06 32.32
CA GLU A 469 -26.77 -41.44 32.13
C GLU A 469 -26.57 -42.30 33.40
N LYS A 470 -25.45 -42.12 34.10
CA LYS A 470 -25.20 -42.83 35.36
C LYS A 470 -26.19 -42.41 36.46
N ALA A 471 -26.47 -41.11 36.58
CA ALA A 471 -27.45 -40.59 37.51
C ALA A 471 -28.86 -41.16 37.20
N ARG A 472 -29.26 -41.19 35.93
CA ARG A 472 -30.54 -41.77 35.52
C ARG A 472 -30.65 -43.26 35.86
N LYS A 473 -29.60 -44.05 35.61
CA LYS A 473 -29.56 -45.48 35.99
C LYS A 473 -29.64 -45.68 37.51
N GLU A 474 -29.05 -44.78 38.29
CA GLU A 474 -29.10 -44.85 39.75
C GLU A 474 -30.49 -44.49 40.30
N GLU A 475 -31.17 -43.50 39.70
CA GLU A 475 -32.57 -43.20 40.00
C GLU A 475 -33.51 -44.34 39.60
N GLU A 476 -33.33 -44.91 38.40
CA GLU A 476 -34.09 -46.08 37.95
C GLU A 476 -33.89 -47.28 38.90
N LYS A 477 -32.67 -47.47 39.42
CA LYS A 477 -32.38 -48.51 40.43
C LYS A 477 -33.08 -48.22 41.75
N LYS A 478 -32.97 -46.99 42.29
CA LYS A 478 -33.67 -46.59 43.52
C LYS A 478 -35.20 -46.75 43.40
N ALA A 479 -35.77 -46.44 42.23
CA ALA A 479 -37.19 -46.62 41.97
C ALA A 479 -37.61 -48.10 41.92
N ARG A 480 -36.77 -48.99 41.37
CA ARG A 480 -36.99 -50.44 41.40
C ARG A 480 -36.90 -51.01 42.83
N ASP A 481 -35.88 -50.60 43.58
CA ASP A 481 -35.67 -51.05 44.95
C ASP A 481 -36.83 -50.60 45.85
N ALA A 482 -37.32 -49.36 45.70
CA ALA A 482 -38.50 -48.85 46.41
C ALA A 482 -39.79 -49.62 46.08
N LYS A 483 -39.98 -50.04 44.81
CA LYS A 483 -41.11 -50.91 44.41
C LYS A 483 -41.01 -52.31 45.01
N SER A 484 -39.80 -52.83 45.22
CA SER A 484 -39.59 -54.16 45.82
C SER A 484 -39.77 -54.17 47.35
N ALA A 485 -39.57 -53.03 48.01
CA ALA A 485 -39.75 -52.85 49.46
C ALA A 485 -41.19 -52.46 49.87
N ALA A 486 -42.09 -52.23 48.91
CA ALA A 486 -43.48 -51.94 49.21
C ALA A 486 -44.17 -53.17 49.82
N PRO A 487 -44.76 -53.08 51.03
CA PRO A 487 -45.40 -54.23 51.68
C PRO A 487 -46.59 -54.72 50.84
N LYS A 488 -46.64 -56.05 50.61
CA LYS A 488 -47.79 -56.69 49.96
C LYS A 488 -49.04 -56.40 50.79
N ALA A 489 -50.03 -55.75 50.19
CA ALA A 489 -51.33 -55.51 50.80
C ALA A 489 -51.93 -56.84 51.31
N PRO A 490 -52.52 -56.87 52.51
CA PRO A 490 -53.09 -58.09 53.06
C PRO A 490 -54.25 -58.57 52.18
N ALA A 491 -54.21 -59.85 51.83
CA ALA A 491 -55.25 -60.50 51.04
C ALA A 491 -56.61 -60.37 51.76
N LYS A 492 -57.56 -59.68 51.13
CA LYS A 492 -58.96 -59.68 51.56
C LYS A 492 -59.49 -61.11 51.46
N LYS A 493 -59.78 -61.73 52.61
CA LYS A 493 -60.55 -62.98 52.69
C LYS A 493 -61.93 -62.76 52.03
N PRO A 494 -62.40 -63.69 51.18
CA PRO A 494 -63.74 -63.60 50.62
C PRO A 494 -64.77 -63.98 51.69
N LEU A 495 -65.77 -63.11 51.88
CA LEU A 495 -67.01 -63.45 52.57
C LEU A 495 -67.72 -64.55 51.77
N ARG A 496 -67.89 -65.74 52.37
CA ARG A 496 -68.90 -66.71 51.95
C ARG A 496 -70.19 -66.44 52.74
N LYS A 497 -71.30 -66.58 52.02
CA LYS A 497 -72.70 -66.41 52.42
C LYS A 497 -73.05 -67.06 53.74
#